data_AF-A0A7H4LZC3-F1
#
_entry.id   AF-A0A7H4LZC3-F1
#
_cell.length_a   1.000
_cell.length_b   1.000
_cell.length_c   1.000
_cell.angle_alpha   90.00
_cell.angle_beta   90.00
_cell.angle_gamma   90.00
#
_symmetry.space_group_name_H-M   'P 1'
#
loop_
_entity.id
_entity.type
_entity.pdbx_description
1 polymer ?
#
loop_
_entity_poly.entity_id
_entity_poly.type
_entity_poly.pdbx_seq_one_letter_code
_entity_poly.pdbx_strand_id
1 'polypeptide(L)'
;MGSFSPGIPHRSPGLRRIHRAHQALYTHHLLETSDSDWGICEVNLMPGNDRVLIEQLKNQQLLYTVAEKGADSTALKIIGSMKEALHPEIDGCDGILRAMTRPHTAIVSLTVTEKGYCTDAASGQLDLNNPLIQHDLANPTTPKSAIGYIVEALRLRREQGLEAFTVMSCDNVRENGHVAKVAVLGLAQARDRCWRRGLKPMPPSRAPWLTASYPRRRRKRCRRLPTSLGSTIRAPSPANRSASG
;
A
#
# COMPACT_ATOMS: atom_id res chain seq x y z
N MET A 1 -16.73 0.89 -4.65
CA MET A 1 -15.72 -0.09 -5.11
C MET A 1 -14.47 0.11 -4.28
N GLY A 2 -13.95 -0.91 -3.60
CA GLY A 2 -12.84 -0.73 -2.64
C GLY A 2 -11.47 -0.74 -3.30
N SER A 3 -10.60 0.20 -2.91
CA SER A 3 -9.17 0.19 -3.20
C SER A 3 -8.41 -0.32 -1.97
N PHE A 4 -7.45 -1.21 -2.18
CA PHE A 4 -6.64 -1.83 -1.14
C PHE A 4 -5.19 -1.40 -1.35
N SER A 5 -4.45 -1.01 -0.32
CA SER A 5 -3.08 -0.50 -0.48
C SER A 5 -2.08 -1.23 0.42
N PRO A 6 -1.29 -2.19 -0.11
CA PRO A 6 -0.20 -2.80 0.64
C PRO A 6 1.02 -1.87 0.70
N GLY A 7 1.51 -1.62 1.91
CA GLY A 7 2.77 -0.94 2.20
C GLY A 7 3.80 -1.87 2.87
N ILE A 8 5.00 -1.99 2.28
CA ILE A 8 6.22 -2.48 2.94
C ILE A 8 7.20 -1.30 2.97
N PRO A 9 7.65 -0.82 4.13
CA PRO A 9 8.75 0.12 4.18
C PRO A 9 10.10 -0.57 4.08
N HIS A 10 10.99 0.06 3.34
CA HIS A 10 12.40 0.11 3.71
C HIS A 10 12.77 1.52 4.17
N ARG A 11 13.62 1.59 5.20
CA ARG A 11 14.16 2.75 5.95
C ARG A 11 14.19 4.09 5.19
N SER A 12 13.04 4.72 5.01
CA SER A 12 12.88 6.06 4.42
C SER A 12 11.56 6.66 4.92
N PRO A 13 11.59 7.71 5.76
CA PRO A 13 10.39 8.30 6.41
C PRO A 13 9.30 8.87 5.49
N GLY A 14 9.44 8.78 4.17
CA GLY A 14 8.64 9.52 3.20
C GLY A 14 7.52 8.75 2.50
N LEU A 15 7.62 7.43 2.34
CA LEU A 15 6.79 6.75 1.32
C LEU A 15 5.34 6.48 1.74
N ARG A 16 5.11 6.18 3.03
CA ARG A 16 3.76 6.13 3.62
C ARG A 16 3.06 7.48 3.69
N ARG A 17 3.82 8.57 3.84
CA ARG A 17 3.26 9.92 3.84
C ARG A 17 2.73 10.28 2.46
N ILE A 18 3.35 9.77 1.40
CA ILE A 18 2.90 10.00 0.02
C ILE A 18 1.53 9.35 -0.21
N HIS A 19 1.31 8.09 0.20
CA HIS A 19 -0.01 7.45 0.08
C HIS A 19 -1.13 8.33 0.65
N ARG A 20 -0.96 8.72 1.91
CA ARG A 20 -1.95 9.52 2.66
C ARG A 20 -2.11 10.95 2.14
N ALA A 21 -1.05 11.56 1.59
CA ALA A 21 -1.08 12.91 1.04
C ALA A 21 -1.41 12.96 -0.46
N HIS A 22 -1.59 11.82 -1.12
CA HIS A 22 -1.80 11.75 -2.56
C HIS A 22 -2.99 10.84 -2.91
N GLN A 23 -2.82 9.52 -2.96
CA GLN A 23 -3.89 8.58 -3.37
C GLN A 23 -5.14 8.75 -2.50
N ALA A 24 -4.95 8.78 -1.19
CA ALA A 24 -6.07 8.94 -0.25
C ALA A 24 -6.69 10.34 -0.29
N LEU A 25 -5.88 11.38 -0.56
CA LEU A 25 -6.37 12.75 -0.77
C LEU A 25 -7.23 12.86 -2.04
N TYR A 26 -6.77 12.31 -3.17
CA TYR A 26 -7.56 12.27 -4.42
C TYR A 26 -8.83 11.45 -4.26
N THR A 27 -8.75 10.31 -3.58
CA THR A 27 -9.94 9.48 -3.30
C THR A 27 -10.92 10.24 -2.42
N HIS A 28 -10.43 11.00 -1.44
CA HIS A 28 -11.28 11.83 -0.59
C HIS A 28 -11.96 12.95 -1.38
N HIS A 29 -11.24 13.65 -2.25
CA HIS A 29 -11.86 14.63 -3.13
C HIS A 29 -12.89 14.03 -4.08
N LEU A 30 -12.66 12.81 -4.57
CA LEU A 30 -13.66 12.09 -5.35
C LEU A 30 -14.94 11.82 -4.53
N LEU A 31 -14.79 11.40 -3.27
CA LEU A 31 -15.92 11.20 -2.35
C LEU A 31 -16.65 12.52 -2.01
N GLU A 32 -15.96 13.65 -1.98
CA GLU A 32 -16.58 14.96 -1.72
C GLU A 32 -17.34 15.52 -2.93
N THR A 33 -16.90 15.16 -4.15
CA THR A 33 -17.37 15.80 -5.40
C THR A 33 -18.28 14.91 -6.24
N SER A 34 -18.49 13.65 -5.83
CA SER A 34 -19.31 12.68 -6.56
C SER A 34 -19.93 11.65 -5.63
N ASP A 35 -20.94 10.92 -6.12
CA ASP A 35 -21.56 9.78 -5.42
C ASP A 35 -20.68 8.50 -5.46
N SER A 36 -19.37 8.69 -5.49
CA SER A 36 -18.39 7.62 -5.49
C SER A 36 -18.47 6.83 -4.20
N ASP A 37 -18.36 5.51 -4.32
CA ASP A 37 -18.32 4.56 -3.21
C ASP A 37 -16.89 4.00 -3.00
N TRP A 38 -15.86 4.74 -3.45
CA TRP A 38 -14.47 4.33 -3.32
C TRP A 38 -13.90 4.57 -1.93
N GLY A 39 -13.51 3.47 -1.27
CA GLY A 39 -12.83 3.49 0.03
C GLY A 39 -11.43 2.89 -0.05
N ILE A 40 -10.57 3.26 0.91
CA ILE A 40 -9.23 2.68 1.06
C ILE A 40 -9.18 1.75 2.28
N CYS A 41 -8.71 0.52 2.05
CA CYS A 41 -8.19 -0.35 3.10
C CYS A 41 -6.66 -0.24 3.12
N GLU A 42 -6.12 0.45 4.14
CA GLU A 42 -4.67 0.60 4.33
C GLU A 42 -4.09 -0.67 4.92
N VAL A 43 -3.01 -1.20 4.36
CA VAL A 43 -2.29 -2.34 4.94
C VAL A 43 -0.84 -2.00 5.09
N ASN A 44 -0.31 -2.22 6.29
CA ASN A 44 1.10 -2.03 6.57
C ASN A 44 1.71 -3.34 7.07
N LEU A 45 2.74 -3.82 6.39
CA LEU A 45 3.28 -5.17 6.58
C LEU A 45 4.52 -5.23 7.48
N MET A 46 5.08 -4.08 7.86
CA MET A 46 6.32 -4.05 8.63
C MET A 46 6.05 -3.83 10.12
N PRO A 47 6.82 -4.50 11.00
CA PRO A 47 6.62 -4.40 12.43
C PRO A 47 7.05 -3.04 13.00
N GLY A 48 6.71 -2.80 14.27
CA GLY A 48 7.18 -1.64 15.04
C GLY A 48 6.33 -0.38 14.84
N ASN A 49 6.93 0.73 14.42
CA ASN A 49 6.27 2.04 14.33
C ASN A 49 5.02 2.05 13.42
N ASP A 50 4.94 1.07 12.54
CA ASP A 50 3.87 0.86 11.58
C ASP A 50 2.64 0.23 12.20
N ARG A 51 2.84 -0.72 13.11
CA ARG A 51 1.79 -1.23 13.98
C ARG A 51 1.17 -0.09 14.80
N VAL A 52 2.01 0.72 15.44
CA VAL A 52 1.59 1.87 16.26
C VAL A 52 0.77 2.86 15.43
N LEU A 53 1.18 3.11 14.18
CA LEU A 53 0.43 3.97 13.26
C LEU A 53 -0.97 3.41 12.95
N ILE A 54 -1.08 2.11 12.69
CA ILE A 54 -2.38 1.47 12.42
C ILE A 54 -3.30 1.55 13.65
N GLU A 55 -2.76 1.32 14.85
CA GLU A 55 -3.50 1.50 16.11
C GLU A 55 -3.99 2.94 16.28
N GLN A 56 -3.13 3.93 16.02
CA GLN A 56 -3.49 5.34 16.08
C GLN A 56 -4.60 5.71 15.09
N LEU A 57 -4.52 5.22 13.85
CA LEU A 57 -5.57 5.43 12.85
C LEU A 57 -6.90 4.81 13.31
N LYS A 58 -6.88 3.57 13.81
CA LYS A 58 -8.09 2.91 14.33
C LYS A 58 -8.70 3.72 15.49
N ASN A 59 -7.89 4.22 16.42
CA ASN A 59 -8.34 5.06 17.53
C ASN A 59 -8.92 6.42 17.09
N GLN A 60 -8.55 6.90 15.90
CA GLN A 60 -9.03 8.15 15.32
C GLN A 60 -10.19 7.95 14.32
N GLN A 61 -10.88 6.80 14.39
CA GLN A 61 -11.95 6.46 13.44
C GLN A 61 -11.47 6.54 11.97
N LEU A 62 -10.18 6.26 11.76
CA LEU A 62 -9.47 6.30 10.48
C LEU A 62 -9.38 7.68 9.83
N LEU A 63 -9.67 8.74 10.58
CA LEU A 63 -9.51 10.12 10.15
C LEU A 63 -8.08 10.58 10.40
N TYR A 64 -7.54 11.39 9.49
CA TYR A 64 -6.26 12.07 9.68
C TYR A 64 -6.22 13.38 8.91
N THR A 65 -5.27 14.26 9.25
CA THR A 65 -5.15 15.59 8.62
C THR A 65 -4.03 15.63 7.58
N VAL A 66 -4.31 16.23 6.43
CA VAL A 66 -3.31 16.64 5.42
C VAL A 66 -3.18 18.15 5.44
N ALA A 67 -1.95 18.64 5.50
CA ALA A 67 -1.63 20.06 5.38
C ALA A 67 -1.10 20.35 3.96
N GLU A 68 -1.87 21.11 3.19
CA GLU A 68 -1.49 21.62 1.87
C GLU A 68 -0.85 22.99 2.03
N LYS A 69 0.47 23.05 1.82
CA LYS A 69 1.24 24.29 1.96
C LYS A 69 1.40 24.97 0.59
N GLY A 70 0.70 26.09 0.40
CA GLY A 70 0.87 27.01 -0.72
C GLY A 70 1.96 28.05 -0.46
N ALA A 71 2.12 28.99 -1.39
CA ALA A 71 3.02 30.13 -1.23
C ALA A 71 2.54 31.08 -0.12
N ASP A 72 1.22 31.34 -0.07
CA ASP A 72 0.63 32.37 0.77
C ASP A 72 -0.13 31.82 1.98
N SER A 73 -0.56 30.55 1.93
CA SER A 73 -1.39 29.94 2.99
C SER A 73 -1.15 28.44 3.15
N THR A 74 -1.59 27.90 4.28
CA THR A 74 -1.63 26.46 4.54
C THR A 74 -3.07 26.04 4.80
N ALA A 75 -3.62 25.16 3.96
CA ALA A 75 -4.94 24.58 4.13
C ALA A 75 -4.82 23.24 4.87
N LEU A 76 -5.68 23.01 5.86
CA LEU A 76 -5.78 21.73 6.58
C LEU A 76 -7.05 21.00 6.13
N LYS A 77 -6.90 19.75 5.72
CA LYS A 77 -8.00 18.88 5.27
C LYS A 77 -8.07 17.64 6.14
N ILE A 78 -9.27 17.32 6.63
CA ILE A 78 -9.52 16.06 7.34
C ILE A 78 -9.89 15.02 6.30
N ILE A 79 -9.09 13.97 6.17
CA ILE A 79 -9.25 12.93 5.17
C ILE A 79 -10.04 11.76 5.75
N GLY A 80 -11.14 11.40 5.07
CA GLY A 80 -12.05 10.32 5.45
C GLY A 80 -12.22 9.22 4.40
N SER A 81 -11.30 9.14 3.42
CA SER A 81 -11.31 8.09 2.38
C SER A 81 -10.80 6.73 2.88
N MET A 82 -10.05 6.69 3.98
CA MET A 82 -9.63 5.46 4.63
C MET A 82 -10.79 4.86 5.44
N LYS A 83 -11.20 3.65 5.08
CA LYS A 83 -12.34 2.94 5.70
C LYS A 83 -11.91 1.76 6.55
N GLU A 84 -10.72 1.22 6.28
CA GLU A 84 -10.09 0.18 7.10
C GLU A 84 -8.58 0.39 7.16
N ALA A 85 -7.95 -0.12 8.21
CA ALA A 85 -6.51 -0.16 8.38
C ALA A 85 -6.11 -1.49 9.01
N LEU A 86 -5.20 -2.25 8.40
CA LEU A 86 -4.83 -3.60 8.82
C LEU A 86 -3.32 -3.74 8.99
N HIS A 87 -2.93 -4.63 9.92
CA HIS A 87 -1.54 -4.98 10.18
C HIS A 87 -1.41 -6.47 10.51
N PRO A 88 -0.38 -7.21 10.05
CA PRO A 88 -0.24 -8.64 10.33
C PRO A 88 -0.24 -8.99 11.82
N GLU A 89 0.39 -8.17 12.67
CA GLU A 89 0.43 -8.39 14.13
C GLU A 89 -0.88 -8.06 14.86
N ILE A 90 -1.81 -7.36 14.21
CA ILE A 90 -3.10 -6.96 14.82
C ILE A 90 -4.23 -7.82 14.26
N ASP A 91 -4.28 -7.97 12.94
CA ASP A 91 -5.39 -8.56 12.20
C ASP A 91 -5.05 -9.96 11.65
N GLY A 92 -3.79 -10.38 11.77
CA GLY A 92 -3.29 -11.63 11.22
C GLY A 92 -3.07 -11.58 9.70
N CYS A 93 -2.36 -12.59 9.18
CA CYS A 93 -2.25 -12.79 7.74
C CYS A 93 -3.64 -13.00 7.10
N ASP A 94 -4.49 -13.78 7.76
CA ASP A 94 -5.84 -14.07 7.29
C ASP A 94 -6.72 -12.81 7.21
N GLY A 95 -6.59 -11.85 8.12
CA GLY A 95 -7.33 -10.59 8.07
C GLY A 95 -7.04 -9.81 6.79
N ILE A 96 -5.76 -9.76 6.42
CA ILE A 96 -5.29 -9.10 5.21
C ILE A 96 -5.75 -9.86 3.96
N LEU A 97 -5.58 -11.18 3.92
CA LEU A 97 -6.04 -12.00 2.79
C LEU A 97 -7.57 -11.95 2.62
N ARG A 98 -8.34 -11.92 3.72
CA ARG A 98 -9.81 -11.70 3.67
C ARG A 98 -10.16 -10.36 3.05
N ALA A 99 -9.43 -9.29 3.37
CA ALA A 99 -9.67 -7.98 2.77
C ALA A 99 -9.35 -7.97 1.26
N MET A 100 -8.26 -8.63 0.84
CA MET A 100 -7.89 -8.73 -0.58
C MET A 100 -8.83 -9.63 -1.40
N THR A 101 -9.48 -10.59 -0.76
CA THR A 101 -10.42 -11.54 -1.40
C THR A 101 -11.87 -11.07 -1.37
N ARG A 102 -12.19 -9.87 -0.88
CA ARG A 102 -13.56 -9.33 -1.00
C ARG A 102 -13.95 -9.12 -2.46
N PRO A 103 -15.17 -9.45 -2.90
CA PRO A 103 -15.60 -9.26 -4.28
C PRO A 103 -15.40 -7.81 -4.77
N HIS A 104 -15.65 -6.83 -3.88
CA HIS A 104 -15.54 -5.40 -4.18
C HIS A 104 -14.12 -4.84 -4.18
N THR A 105 -13.09 -5.63 -3.82
CA THR A 105 -11.69 -5.20 -3.92
C THR A 105 -11.27 -5.24 -5.38
N ALA A 106 -11.21 -4.08 -6.01
CA ALA A 106 -10.95 -3.94 -7.44
C ALA A 106 -9.48 -3.58 -7.76
N ILE A 107 -8.80 -2.89 -6.84
CA ILE A 107 -7.43 -2.39 -7.03
C ILE A 107 -6.59 -2.70 -5.79
N VAL A 108 -5.37 -3.19 -6.01
CA VAL A 108 -4.30 -3.32 -5.02
C VAL A 108 -3.16 -2.37 -5.39
N SER A 109 -3.01 -1.26 -4.63
CA SER A 109 -2.07 -0.18 -4.94
C SER A 109 -0.82 -0.17 -4.06
N LEU A 110 0.38 -0.15 -4.65
CA LEU A 110 1.64 -0.37 -3.93
C LEU A 110 2.42 0.92 -3.70
N THR A 111 2.86 1.14 -2.46
CA THR A 111 3.88 2.15 -2.09
C THR A 111 4.96 1.51 -1.22
N VAL A 112 5.65 0.52 -1.78
CA VAL A 112 6.51 -0.42 -1.05
C VAL A 112 8.00 -0.13 -1.17
N THR A 113 8.38 0.98 -1.81
CA THR A 113 9.76 1.32 -2.22
C THR A 113 10.31 0.34 -3.27
N GLU A 114 11.46 0.69 -3.87
CA GLU A 114 12.20 -0.20 -4.78
C GLU A 114 12.48 -1.57 -4.15
N LYS A 115 12.80 -1.62 -2.85
CA LYS A 115 13.15 -2.87 -2.16
C LYS A 115 11.94 -3.75 -1.85
N GLY A 116 10.73 -3.18 -1.81
CA GLY A 116 9.52 -3.94 -1.50
C GLY A 116 9.05 -4.85 -2.64
N TYR A 117 9.57 -4.64 -3.86
CA TYR A 117 9.33 -5.54 -5.00
C TYR A 117 10.17 -6.81 -4.97
N CYS A 118 11.17 -6.89 -4.08
CA CYS A 118 12.09 -8.02 -3.96
C CYS A 118 12.75 -8.40 -5.30
N THR A 119 13.02 -7.43 -6.17
CA THR A 119 13.68 -7.63 -7.45
C THR A 119 15.18 -7.40 -7.34
N ASP A 120 15.97 -8.20 -8.06
CA ASP A 120 17.40 -7.97 -8.23
C ASP A 120 17.64 -6.72 -9.11
N ALA A 121 18.54 -5.85 -8.67
CA ALA A 121 18.75 -4.56 -9.31
C ALA A 121 19.44 -4.66 -10.68
N ALA A 122 20.22 -5.73 -10.91
CA ALA A 122 20.96 -5.92 -12.15
C ALA A 122 20.05 -6.51 -13.25
N SER A 123 19.26 -7.53 -12.90
CA SER A 123 18.39 -8.25 -13.84
C SER A 123 16.97 -7.69 -13.93
N GLY A 124 16.52 -6.93 -12.92
CA GLY A 124 15.14 -6.48 -12.79
C GLY A 124 14.13 -7.61 -12.54
N GLN A 125 14.61 -8.85 -12.36
CA GLN A 125 13.78 -10.02 -12.09
C GLN A 125 13.54 -10.19 -10.59
N LEU A 126 12.54 -11.00 -10.22
CA LEU A 126 12.35 -11.39 -8.84
C LEU A 126 13.61 -12.09 -8.30
N ASP A 127 14.15 -11.61 -7.19
CA ASP A 127 15.27 -12.23 -6.51
C ASP A 127 14.77 -13.40 -5.64
N LEU A 128 14.97 -14.62 -6.14
CA LEU A 128 14.61 -15.85 -5.43
C LEU A 128 15.49 -16.13 -4.20
N ASN A 129 16.63 -15.44 -4.06
CA ASN A 129 17.48 -15.53 -2.89
C ASN A 129 17.05 -14.54 -1.78
N ASN A 130 16.09 -13.66 -2.06
CA ASN A 130 15.58 -12.74 -1.08
C ASN A 130 14.90 -13.53 0.07
N PRO A 131 15.26 -13.29 1.35
CA PRO A 131 14.71 -14.04 2.48
C PRO A 131 13.18 -13.99 2.58
N LEU A 132 12.56 -12.88 2.17
CA LEU A 132 11.10 -12.76 2.15
C LEU A 132 10.48 -13.67 1.07
N ILE A 133 11.12 -13.76 -0.09
CA ILE A 133 10.65 -14.60 -1.20
C ILE A 133 10.85 -16.09 -0.88
N GLN A 134 11.99 -16.46 -0.29
CA GLN A 134 12.22 -17.83 0.18
C GLN A 134 11.18 -18.24 1.23
N HIS A 135 10.88 -17.35 2.18
CA HIS A 135 9.84 -17.57 3.16
C HIS A 135 8.47 -17.79 2.52
N ASP A 136 8.09 -16.94 1.58
CA ASP A 136 6.78 -16.98 0.92
C ASP A 136 6.63 -18.18 -0.03
N LEU A 137 7.73 -18.67 -0.61
CA LEU A 137 7.75 -19.93 -1.36
C LEU A 137 7.56 -21.15 -0.45
N ALA A 138 8.17 -21.13 0.74
CA ALA A 138 8.05 -22.21 1.72
C ALA A 138 6.69 -22.21 2.44
N ASN A 139 6.13 -21.02 2.72
CA ASN A 139 4.90 -20.82 3.48
C ASN A 139 3.89 -19.96 2.71
N PRO A 140 3.35 -20.46 1.59
CA PRO A 140 2.62 -19.63 0.65
C PRO A 140 1.24 -19.17 1.13
N THR A 141 0.68 -19.80 2.15
CA THR A 141 -0.59 -19.38 2.78
C THR A 141 -0.38 -18.39 3.92
N THR A 142 0.87 -18.14 4.34
CA THR A 142 1.24 -17.16 5.37
C THR A 142 2.34 -16.22 4.89
N PRO A 143 2.14 -15.52 3.75
CA PRO A 143 3.17 -14.66 3.17
C PRO A 143 3.56 -13.48 4.08
N LYS A 144 4.80 -13.02 3.89
CA LYS A 144 5.38 -11.83 4.55
C LYS A 144 5.66 -10.69 3.56
N SER A 145 5.95 -10.99 2.29
CA SER A 145 6.15 -9.96 1.27
C SER A 145 4.83 -9.49 0.66
N ALA A 146 4.79 -8.26 0.16
CA ALA A 146 3.62 -7.70 -0.54
C ALA A 146 3.32 -8.51 -1.80
N ILE A 147 4.38 -8.99 -2.47
CA ILE A 147 4.28 -9.85 -3.64
C ILE A 147 3.64 -11.20 -3.26
N GLY A 148 4.02 -11.77 -2.12
CA GLY A 148 3.42 -13.00 -1.56
C GLY A 148 1.94 -12.83 -1.25
N TYR A 149 1.55 -11.75 -0.57
CA TYR A 149 0.13 -11.43 -0.32
C TYR A 149 -0.67 -11.29 -1.61
N ILE A 150 -0.12 -10.61 -2.62
CA ILE A 150 -0.77 -10.46 -3.94
C ILE A 150 -0.98 -11.81 -4.60
N VAL A 151 0.06 -12.64 -4.69
CA VAL A 151 -0.01 -13.95 -5.36
C VAL A 151 -1.00 -14.87 -4.64
N GLU A 152 -0.96 -14.92 -3.31
CA GLU A 152 -1.89 -15.76 -2.53
C GLU A 152 -3.33 -15.26 -2.62
N ALA A 153 -3.57 -13.95 -2.55
CA ALA A 153 -4.90 -13.40 -2.73
C ALA A 153 -5.46 -13.68 -4.13
N LEU A 154 -4.66 -13.56 -5.18
CA LEU A 154 -5.08 -13.89 -6.55
C LEU A 154 -5.43 -15.38 -6.70
N ARG A 155 -4.67 -16.27 -6.05
CA ARG A 155 -4.99 -17.71 -6.01
C ARG A 155 -6.32 -17.96 -5.31
N LEU A 156 -6.52 -17.38 -4.12
CA LEU A 156 -7.77 -17.50 -3.35
C LEU A 156 -8.98 -16.97 -4.12
N ARG A 157 -8.84 -15.80 -4.76
CA ARG A 157 -9.91 -15.22 -5.60
C ARG A 157 -10.29 -16.16 -6.73
N ARG A 158 -9.30 -16.76 -7.40
CA ARG A 158 -9.55 -17.75 -8.46
C ARG A 158 -10.32 -18.97 -7.95
N GLU A 159 -9.95 -19.50 -6.79
CA GLU A 159 -10.66 -20.64 -6.18
C GLU A 159 -12.09 -20.31 -5.79
N GLN A 160 -12.33 -19.07 -5.39
CA GLN A 160 -13.65 -18.55 -5.05
C GLN A 160 -14.46 -18.08 -6.27
N GLY A 161 -13.91 -18.19 -7.50
CA GLY A 161 -14.58 -17.71 -8.72
C GLY A 161 -14.66 -16.19 -8.85
N LEU A 162 -13.85 -15.44 -8.09
CA LEU A 162 -13.79 -13.98 -8.12
C LEU A 162 -12.85 -13.48 -9.21
N GLU A 163 -13.18 -12.33 -9.80
CA GLU A 163 -12.31 -11.65 -10.76
C GLU A 163 -10.99 -11.19 -10.12
N ALA A 164 -9.91 -11.13 -10.88
CA ALA A 164 -8.64 -10.59 -10.40
C ALA A 164 -8.74 -9.08 -10.15
N PHE A 165 -8.08 -8.57 -9.11
CA PHE A 165 -7.89 -7.13 -8.94
C PHE A 165 -6.76 -6.62 -9.83
N THR A 166 -6.80 -5.31 -10.10
CA THR A 166 -5.69 -4.59 -10.75
C THR A 166 -4.56 -4.36 -9.76
N VAL A 167 -3.31 -4.62 -10.16
CA VAL A 167 -2.14 -4.23 -9.37
C VAL A 167 -1.62 -2.89 -9.89
N MET A 168 -1.61 -1.87 -9.02
CA MET A 168 -1.24 -0.50 -9.38
C MET A 168 0.00 -0.05 -8.59
N SER A 169 1.15 0.03 -9.24
CA SER A 169 2.33 0.58 -8.57
C SER A 169 2.25 2.10 -8.49
N CYS A 170 2.47 2.62 -7.28
CA CYS A 170 2.56 4.05 -6.96
C CYS A 170 3.93 4.43 -6.41
N ASP A 171 4.94 3.60 -6.64
CA ASP A 171 6.31 3.88 -6.25
C ASP A 171 7.05 4.70 -7.32
N ASN A 172 8.05 5.46 -6.89
CA ASN A 172 8.91 6.24 -7.78
C ASN A 172 10.02 5.37 -8.40
N VAL A 173 9.62 4.30 -9.07
CA VAL A 173 10.50 3.39 -9.83
C VAL A 173 10.29 3.62 -11.32
N ARG A 174 11.34 3.49 -12.13
CA ARG A 174 11.18 3.51 -13.59
C ARG A 174 10.35 2.29 -14.01
N GLU A 175 9.33 2.53 -14.84
CA GLU A 175 8.44 1.45 -15.31
C GLU A 175 7.86 0.63 -14.16
N ASN A 176 7.42 1.32 -13.09
CA ASN A 176 6.97 0.71 -11.84
C ASN A 176 5.89 -0.39 -12.02
N GLY A 177 4.97 -0.23 -12.97
CA GLY A 177 3.99 -1.27 -13.32
C GLY A 177 4.63 -2.51 -13.96
N HIS A 178 5.69 -2.35 -14.75
CA HIS A 178 6.46 -3.48 -15.30
C HIS A 178 7.22 -4.21 -14.18
N VAL A 179 7.84 -3.47 -13.25
CA VAL A 179 8.53 -4.05 -12.09
C VAL A 179 7.56 -4.85 -11.21
N ALA A 180 6.39 -4.29 -10.91
CA ALA A 180 5.33 -4.98 -10.17
C ALA A 180 4.87 -6.25 -10.89
N LYS A 181 4.67 -6.17 -12.21
CA LYS A 181 4.31 -7.31 -13.04
C LYS A 181 5.38 -8.39 -12.99
N VAL A 182 6.64 -8.07 -13.25
CA VAL A 182 7.75 -9.03 -13.24
C VAL A 182 7.88 -9.71 -11.88
N ALA A 183 7.79 -8.97 -10.78
CA ALA A 183 7.87 -9.54 -9.44
C ALA A 183 6.74 -10.53 -9.15
N VAL A 184 5.48 -10.14 -9.40
CA VAL A 184 4.31 -10.99 -9.15
C VAL A 184 4.29 -12.21 -10.07
N LEU A 185 4.58 -12.03 -11.36
CA LEU A 185 4.67 -13.13 -12.31
C LEU A 185 5.80 -14.10 -11.95
N GLY A 186 6.96 -13.57 -11.55
CA GLY A 186 8.12 -14.37 -11.13
C GLY A 186 7.78 -15.25 -9.92
N LEU A 187 7.10 -14.71 -8.92
CA LEU A 187 6.74 -15.46 -7.72
C LEU A 187 5.67 -16.52 -8.04
N ALA A 188 4.66 -16.15 -8.83
CA ALA A 188 3.62 -17.09 -9.27
C ALA A 188 4.23 -18.26 -10.05
N GLN A 189 5.17 -18.00 -10.96
CA GLN A 189 5.88 -19.04 -11.72
C GLN A 189 6.76 -19.93 -10.84
N ALA A 190 7.49 -19.34 -9.88
CA ALA A 190 8.32 -20.10 -8.95
C ALA A 190 7.46 -21.03 -8.07
N ARG A 191 6.31 -20.54 -7.60
CA ARG A 191 5.34 -21.34 -6.85
C ARG A 191 4.75 -22.47 -7.69
N ASP A 192 4.41 -22.19 -8.94
CA ASP A 192 3.93 -23.20 -9.90
C ASP A 192 4.95 -24.31 -10.18
N ARG A 193 6.24 -23.97 -10.27
CA ARG A 193 7.31 -24.96 -10.44
C ARG A 193 7.43 -25.87 -9.22
N CYS A 194 7.27 -25.33 -8.02
CA CYS A 194 7.15 -26.14 -6.79
C CYS A 194 5.86 -26.98 -6.77
N TRP A 195 4.76 -26.45 -7.31
CA TRP A 195 3.43 -27.09 -7.32
C TRP A 195 3.22 -28.16 -8.40
N ARG A 196 3.97 -28.11 -9.53
CA ARG A 196 3.93 -29.09 -10.63
C ARG A 196 4.28 -30.53 -10.23
N ARG A 197 4.65 -30.77 -8.96
CA ARG A 197 4.70 -32.12 -8.36
C ARG A 197 3.33 -32.68 -7.91
N GLY A 198 2.21 -31.95 -8.07
CA GLY A 198 0.90 -32.44 -7.60
C GLY A 198 -0.41 -31.86 -8.16
N LEU A 199 -0.50 -30.67 -8.78
CA LEU A 199 -1.78 -30.17 -9.34
C LEU A 199 -1.62 -29.10 -10.45
N LYS A 200 -2.73 -28.78 -11.15
CA LYS A 200 -2.82 -27.94 -12.37
C LYS A 200 -2.16 -26.53 -12.22
N PRO A 201 -1.55 -25.99 -13.30
CA PRO A 201 -0.81 -24.72 -13.28
C PRO A 201 -1.68 -23.46 -13.07
N MET A 202 -1.05 -22.40 -12.55
CA MET A 202 -1.57 -21.04 -12.37
C MET A 202 -1.17 -20.16 -13.57
N PRO A 203 -2.07 -19.80 -14.49
CA PRO A 203 -1.76 -18.79 -15.50
C PRO A 203 -1.94 -17.39 -14.88
N PRO A 204 -0.89 -16.59 -14.75
CA PRO A 204 -0.98 -15.26 -14.14
C PRO A 204 -1.43 -14.17 -15.14
N SER A 205 -2.05 -14.56 -16.26
CA SER A 205 -2.20 -13.71 -17.45
C SER A 205 -3.40 -12.75 -17.45
N ARG A 206 -4.27 -12.76 -16.44
CA ARG A 206 -5.53 -11.99 -16.45
C ARG A 206 -5.60 -10.80 -15.50
N ALA A 207 -4.61 -10.56 -14.64
CA ALA A 207 -4.60 -9.36 -13.79
C ALA A 207 -4.22 -8.12 -14.62
N PRO A 208 -5.01 -7.03 -14.59
CA PRO A 208 -4.62 -5.76 -15.19
C PRO A 208 -3.46 -5.11 -14.41
N TRP A 209 -2.56 -4.40 -15.10
CA TRP A 209 -1.41 -3.71 -14.49
C TRP A 209 -1.48 -2.21 -14.79
N LEU A 210 -1.40 -1.37 -13.76
CA LEU A 210 -1.39 0.09 -13.91
C LEU A 210 -0.12 0.72 -13.33
N THR A 211 0.35 1.76 -14.01
CA THR A 211 1.48 2.60 -13.63
C THR A 211 0.94 3.96 -13.20
N ALA A 212 1.10 4.33 -11.94
CA ALA A 212 0.89 5.72 -11.54
C ALA A 212 2.15 6.54 -11.86
N SER A 213 1.98 7.68 -12.53
CA SER A 213 3.07 8.60 -12.86
C SER A 213 3.10 9.79 -11.91
N TYR A 214 4.28 10.11 -11.36
CA TYR A 214 4.49 11.35 -10.61
C TYR A 214 5.27 12.35 -11.46
N PRO A 215 4.88 13.65 -11.48
CA PRO A 215 5.70 14.67 -12.11
C PRO A 215 7.05 14.78 -11.38
N ARG A 216 8.16 14.52 -12.09
CA ARG A 216 9.52 14.74 -11.57
C ARG A 216 9.69 16.22 -11.25
N ARG A 217 9.87 16.57 -9.96
CA ARG A 217 10.37 17.91 -9.58
C ARG A 217 11.73 18.14 -10.25
N ARG A 218 11.82 19.11 -11.17
CA ARG A 218 13.10 19.65 -11.64
C ARG A 218 13.85 20.17 -10.40
N ARG A 219 15.00 19.57 -10.07
CA ARG A 219 15.91 20.07 -9.03
C ARG A 219 16.44 21.44 -9.47
N LYS A 220 15.78 22.53 -9.07
CA LYS A 220 16.46 23.82 -8.93
C LYS A 220 17.19 23.80 -7.58
N ARG A 221 18.50 24.08 -7.62
CA ARG A 221 19.38 24.22 -6.46
C ARG A 221 18.77 25.21 -5.46
N CYS A 222 18.19 24.73 -4.37
CA CYS A 222 17.96 25.55 -3.18
C CYS A 222 19.18 25.44 -2.28
N ARG A 223 19.80 26.59 -1.99
CA ARG A 223 20.87 26.74 -1.00
C ARG A 223 20.41 26.20 0.36
N ARG A 224 21.37 25.64 1.12
CA ARG A 224 21.19 25.10 2.47
C ARG A 224 20.41 26.10 3.35
N LEU A 225 19.32 25.63 3.97
CA LEU A 225 18.68 26.25 5.13
C LEU A 225 18.90 25.35 6.36
N PRO A 226 18.91 25.90 7.58
CA PRO A 226 19.49 25.25 8.74
C PRO A 226 18.67 24.04 9.22
N THR A 227 19.37 23.06 9.76
CA THR A 227 18.86 21.94 10.56
C THR A 227 18.15 22.44 11.81
N SER A 228 16.84 22.70 11.72
CA SER A 228 15.92 22.69 12.87
C SER A 228 14.48 22.79 12.39
N LEU A 229 13.83 21.66 12.09
CA LEU A 229 12.36 21.57 12.02
C LEU A 229 11.96 20.09 12.01
N GLY A 230 11.80 19.54 13.22
CA GLY A 230 11.04 18.32 13.42
C GLY A 230 9.59 18.57 12.99
N SER A 231 9.04 17.68 12.17
CA SER A 231 7.61 17.69 11.86
C SER A 231 6.86 17.17 13.08
N THR A 232 6.42 18.08 13.93
CA THR A 232 5.58 17.76 15.08
C THR A 232 4.20 17.35 14.57
N ILE A 233 3.83 16.09 14.79
CA ILE A 233 2.42 15.70 14.88
C ILE A 233 1.96 16.27 16.23
N ARG A 234 1.26 17.41 16.21
CA ARG A 234 0.58 17.93 17.40
C ARG A 234 -0.91 17.78 17.19
N ALA A 235 -1.52 17.00 18.07
CA ALA A 235 -2.97 16.86 18.21
C ALA A 235 -3.58 18.18 18.71
N PRO A 236 -4.77 18.58 18.24
CA PRO A 236 -5.65 19.39 19.06
C PRO A 236 -6.28 18.50 20.14
N SER A 237 -6.09 18.86 21.42
CA SER A 237 -6.91 18.35 22.52
C SER A 237 -8.37 18.77 22.30
N PRO A 238 -9.36 17.98 22.77
CA PRO A 238 -10.75 18.38 22.72
C PRO A 238 -10.94 19.64 23.58
N ALA A 239 -11.32 20.74 22.94
CA ALA A 239 -11.71 21.95 23.65
C ALA A 239 -12.99 21.66 24.46
N ASN A 240 -12.92 21.90 25.76
CA ASN A 240 -14.08 21.92 26.64
C ASN A 240 -15.14 22.86 26.06
N ARG A 241 -16.37 22.36 25.99
CA ARG A 241 -17.56 23.18 25.75
C ARG A 241 -17.61 24.30 26.78
N SER A 242 -17.79 25.50 26.27
CA SER A 242 -18.27 26.67 27.00
C SER A 242 -19.49 26.32 27.86
N ALA A 243 -19.39 26.51 29.17
CA ALA A 243 -20.55 26.72 30.02
C ALA A 243 -20.73 28.23 30.16
N SER A 244 -21.81 28.73 29.56
CA SER A 244 -22.44 30.00 29.90
C SER A 244 -23.13 29.87 31.26
N GLY A 245 -22.82 30.79 32.16
CA GLY A 245 -23.42 30.98 33.48
C GLY A 245 -22.76 32.16 34.16
#